data_AF-A0A2G9RRH9-F1
#
_entry.id   AF-A0A2G9RRH9-F1
#
_cell.length_a   1.000
_cell.length_b   1.000
_cell.length_c   1.000
_cell.angle_alpha   90.00
_cell.angle_beta   90.00
_cell.angle_gamma   90.00
#
_symmetry.space_group_name_H-M   'P 1'
#
loop_
_entity.id
_entity.type
_entity.pdbx_description
1 polymer ?
#
loop_
_entity_poly.entity_id
_entity_poly.type
_entity_poly.pdbx_seq_one_letter_code
_entity_poly.pdbx_strand_id
1 'polypeptide(L)'
;MKIFEDYASSWYWILIAIGYIMSTLFYPIITFILIAICISYWAVTAVDRFLATSGEAVYKIMANKTPCQYANEMCVPETFNTSNVTKLCPGAQCTFAFYGGEGFYYKYILIFQLCNVFVFLWLVNFSIALGQCTLAGAFASYYWAFKKPADIPTCPLFSSFGRAIRYHTGSLALGSLILALVQFIRIILEYLDHKLKAYQNSFARFLLCCLKCCFWCLEKFIKFINRNAYIMAVRQRNEYKFIRSYELSEIINAMQHLLFRIIRNFG
;
A
#
# COMPACT_ATOMS: atom_id res chain seq x y z
N MET A 1 -2.67 -9.93 39.06
CA MET A 1 -1.23 -9.86 39.42
C MET A 1 -0.40 -10.89 38.66
N LYS A 2 -0.77 -12.19 38.63
CA LYS A 2 -0.10 -13.22 37.81
C LYS A 2 0.07 -12.89 36.32
N ILE A 3 -0.94 -12.31 35.67
CA ILE A 3 -0.85 -11.88 34.26
C ILE A 3 0.23 -10.81 34.04
N PHE A 4 0.46 -9.94 35.04
CA PHE A 4 1.48 -8.89 34.98
C PHE A 4 2.90 -9.42 35.27
N GLU A 5 3.03 -10.47 36.10
CA GLU A 5 4.30 -11.19 36.32
C GLU A 5 4.70 -12.05 35.12
N ASP A 6 3.73 -12.67 34.44
CA ASP A 6 3.94 -13.38 33.18
C ASP A 6 4.36 -12.39 32.07
N TYR A 7 3.74 -11.20 32.04
CA TYR A 7 4.16 -10.11 31.16
C TYR A 7 5.60 -9.68 31.48
N ALA A 8 5.90 -9.28 32.72
CA ALA A 8 7.22 -8.78 33.13
C ALA A 8 8.36 -9.79 32.90
N SER A 9 8.12 -11.09 33.10
CA SER A 9 9.08 -12.16 32.77
C SER A 9 9.31 -12.24 31.26
N SER A 10 8.26 -12.13 30.44
CA SER A 10 8.36 -12.08 28.98
C SER A 10 9.23 -10.90 28.50
N TRP A 11 9.06 -9.71 29.09
CA TRP A 11 9.85 -8.51 28.76
C TRP A 11 11.34 -8.64 29.05
N TYR A 12 11.72 -9.28 30.16
CA TYR A 12 13.13 -9.53 30.49
C TYR A 12 13.80 -10.44 29.46
N TRP A 13 13.13 -11.54 29.05
CA TRP A 13 13.63 -12.44 28.01
C TRP A 13 13.67 -11.77 26.62
N ILE A 14 12.74 -10.85 26.33
CA ILE A 14 12.75 -10.03 25.10
C ILE A 14 13.97 -9.11 25.08
N LEU A 15 14.26 -8.40 26.17
CA LEU A 15 15.42 -7.50 26.25
C LEU A 15 16.75 -8.26 26.12
N ILE A 16 16.86 -9.45 26.71
CA ILE A 16 18.02 -10.32 26.53
C ILE A 16 18.11 -10.84 25.09
N ALA A 17 16.99 -11.22 24.47
CA ALA A 17 16.96 -11.64 23.06
C ALA A 17 17.39 -10.50 22.12
N ILE A 18 16.95 -9.27 22.38
CA ILE A 18 17.39 -8.07 21.64
C ILE A 18 18.89 -7.81 21.88
N GLY A 19 19.39 -8.03 23.10
CA GLY A 19 20.80 -7.93 23.45
C GLY A 19 21.70 -8.93 22.72
N TYR A 20 21.21 -10.16 22.47
CA TYR A 20 21.94 -11.18 21.73
C TYR A 20 21.78 -11.07 20.21
N ILE A 21 20.65 -10.55 19.72
CA ILE A 21 20.37 -10.34 18.29
C ILE A 21 20.56 -8.85 17.97
N MET A 22 21.79 -8.36 18.02
CA MET A 22 22.13 -6.97 17.65
C MET A 22 21.61 -6.58 16.24
N SER A 23 21.40 -7.56 15.35
CA SER A 23 20.80 -7.34 14.04
C SER A 23 19.34 -6.86 14.10
N THR A 24 18.55 -7.17 15.15
CA THR A 24 17.15 -6.70 15.30
C THR A 24 17.01 -5.20 15.46
N LEU A 25 18.08 -4.51 15.84
CA LEU A 25 18.15 -3.03 15.85
C LEU A 25 18.18 -2.43 14.44
N PHE A 26 18.67 -3.17 13.43
CA PHE A 26 18.67 -2.75 12.03
C PHE A 26 17.35 -3.05 11.30
N TYR A 27 16.48 -3.85 11.91
CA TYR A 27 15.22 -4.24 11.30
C TYR A 27 14.25 -3.07 11.04
N PRO A 28 14.04 -2.09 11.95
CA PRO A 28 13.27 -0.88 11.65
C PRO A 28 13.80 -0.20 10.38
N ILE A 29 15.12 -0.06 10.27
CA ILE A 29 15.79 0.56 9.12
C ILE A 29 15.47 -0.23 7.83
N ILE A 30 15.56 -1.56 7.86
CA ILE A 30 15.21 -2.41 6.71
C ILE A 30 13.73 -2.24 6.31
N THR A 31 12.80 -2.20 7.29
CA THR A 31 11.39 -1.95 7.00
C THR A 31 11.12 -0.55 6.47
N PHE A 32 11.83 0.48 6.98
CA PHE A 32 11.75 1.84 6.47
C PHE A 32 12.27 1.93 5.04
N ILE A 33 13.38 1.26 4.72
CA ILE A 33 13.93 1.21 3.36
C ILE A 33 12.94 0.51 2.41
N LEU A 34 12.37 -0.64 2.80
CA LEU A 34 11.38 -1.35 1.98
C LEU A 34 10.14 -0.49 1.72
N ILE A 35 9.62 0.19 2.74
CA ILE A 35 8.48 1.10 2.60
C ILE A 35 8.87 2.31 1.74
N ALA A 36 10.07 2.87 1.91
CA ALA A 36 10.56 3.98 1.10
C ALA A 36 10.68 3.60 -0.38
N ILE A 37 11.14 2.37 -0.70
CA ILE A 37 11.15 1.84 -2.06
C ILE A 37 9.72 1.72 -2.62
N CYS A 38 8.77 1.23 -1.83
CA CYS A 38 7.37 1.18 -2.24
C CYS A 38 6.80 2.58 -2.53
N ILE A 39 7.14 3.57 -1.69
CA ILE A 39 6.71 4.96 -1.86
C ILE A 39 7.38 5.59 -3.09
N SER A 40 8.67 5.37 -3.30
CA SER A 40 9.38 5.91 -4.47
C SER A 40 8.84 5.30 -5.77
N TYR A 41 8.56 4.00 -5.79
CA TYR A 41 7.93 3.34 -6.94
C TYR A 41 6.54 3.91 -7.24
N TRP A 42 5.72 4.12 -6.20
CA TRP A 42 4.42 4.77 -6.36
C TRP A 42 4.54 6.22 -6.83
N ALA A 43 5.50 6.99 -6.29
CA ALA A 43 5.73 8.37 -6.70
C ALA A 43 6.15 8.47 -8.15
N VAL A 44 7.08 7.63 -8.60
CA VAL A 44 7.53 7.57 -10.01
C VAL A 44 6.34 7.24 -10.92
N THR A 45 5.61 6.17 -10.62
CA THR A 45 4.43 5.79 -11.43
C THR A 45 3.32 6.84 -11.42
N ALA A 46 3.14 7.60 -10.33
CA ALA A 46 2.19 8.70 -10.27
C ALA A 46 2.65 9.93 -11.07
N VAL A 47 3.94 10.28 -11.01
CA VAL A 47 4.54 11.39 -11.77
C VAL A 47 4.53 11.09 -13.26
N ASP A 48 4.96 9.89 -13.67
CA ASP A 48 4.93 9.47 -15.07
C ASP A 48 3.50 9.49 -15.62
N ARG A 49 2.53 9.05 -14.82
CA ARG A 49 1.11 9.10 -15.18
C ARG A 49 0.62 10.54 -15.32
N PHE A 50 1.02 11.45 -14.43
CA PHE A 50 0.65 12.86 -14.51
C PHE A 50 1.22 13.51 -15.77
N LEU A 51 2.49 13.22 -16.12
CA LEU A 51 3.11 13.69 -17.37
C LEU A 51 2.41 13.13 -18.61
N ALA A 52 2.00 11.86 -18.60
CA ALA A 52 1.20 11.29 -19.67
C ALA A 52 -0.21 11.91 -19.75
N THR A 53 -0.75 12.39 -18.62
CA THR A 53 -2.07 13.03 -18.54
C THR A 53 -2.04 14.47 -19.01
N SER A 54 -0.92 15.19 -18.86
CA SER A 54 -0.81 16.57 -19.32
C SER A 54 -1.11 16.74 -20.81
N GLY A 55 -1.05 15.65 -21.61
CA GLY A 55 -1.61 15.56 -22.95
C GLY A 55 -0.98 16.51 -23.97
N GLU A 56 -1.04 16.15 -25.25
CA GLU A 56 -0.82 17.14 -26.31
C GLU A 56 -2.01 18.12 -26.34
N ALA A 57 -1.74 19.40 -26.55
CA ALA A 57 -2.77 20.43 -26.66
C ALA A 57 -3.56 20.22 -27.97
N VAL A 58 -4.87 19.98 -27.86
CA VAL A 58 -5.73 19.80 -29.03
C VAL A 58 -6.31 21.15 -29.44
N TYR A 59 -6.02 21.58 -30.66
CA TYR A 59 -6.57 22.79 -31.25
C TYR A 59 -7.70 22.42 -32.22
N LYS A 60 -8.81 23.15 -32.16
CA LYS A 60 -9.97 22.97 -33.04
C LYS A 60 -10.27 24.24 -33.82
N ILE A 61 -10.85 24.07 -35.00
CA ILE A 61 -11.21 25.17 -35.89
C ILE A 61 -12.55 25.76 -35.46
N MET A 62 -12.58 27.05 -35.12
CA MET A 62 -13.80 27.83 -34.84
C MET A 62 -14.08 28.80 -36.00
N ALA A 63 -15.31 28.81 -36.53
CA ALA A 63 -15.76 29.74 -37.57
C ALA A 63 -16.93 30.58 -37.05
N ASN A 64 -16.83 31.93 -37.15
CA ASN A 64 -17.80 32.86 -36.57
C ASN A 64 -18.89 33.33 -37.58
N LYS A 65 -18.67 33.21 -38.89
CA LYS A 65 -19.52 33.88 -39.90
C LYS A 65 -20.10 32.99 -41.00
N THR A 66 -19.64 31.75 -41.17
CA THR A 66 -20.15 30.81 -42.19
C THR A 66 -20.18 29.37 -41.67
N PRO A 67 -21.16 28.53 -42.07
CA PRO A 67 -21.13 27.10 -41.78
C PRO A 67 -20.02 26.45 -42.62
N CYS A 68 -18.85 26.35 -42.01
CA CYS A 68 -17.69 25.71 -42.60
C CYS A 68 -17.76 24.20 -42.44
N GLN A 69 -17.49 23.47 -43.52
CA GLN A 69 -17.51 22.00 -43.54
C GLN A 69 -16.45 21.40 -42.59
N TYR A 70 -15.39 22.16 -42.29
CA TYR A 70 -14.28 21.80 -41.40
C TYR A 70 -14.43 22.36 -39.96
N ALA A 71 -15.60 22.89 -39.60
CA ALA A 71 -15.82 23.39 -38.23
C ALA A 71 -15.69 22.25 -37.21
N ASN A 72 -15.00 22.49 -36.09
CA ASN A 72 -14.65 21.52 -35.04
C ASN A 72 -13.63 20.43 -35.40
N GLU A 73 -13.05 20.42 -36.61
CA GLU A 73 -11.95 19.51 -36.90
C GLU A 73 -10.66 19.92 -36.18
N MET A 74 -9.79 18.95 -35.95
CA MET A 74 -8.49 19.17 -35.30
C MET A 74 -7.54 19.87 -36.27
N CYS A 75 -6.86 20.90 -35.78
CA CYS A 75 -5.88 21.67 -36.54
C CYS A 75 -4.55 21.72 -35.80
N VAL A 76 -3.45 21.84 -36.55
CA VAL A 76 -2.13 22.16 -36.00
C VAL A 76 -1.88 23.65 -36.25
N PRO A 77 -1.63 24.46 -35.22
CA PRO A 77 -1.54 25.91 -35.36
C PRO A 77 -0.42 26.35 -36.32
N GLU A 78 0.67 25.59 -36.42
CA GLU A 78 1.81 25.92 -37.29
C GLU A 78 1.50 25.76 -38.80
N THR A 79 0.69 24.77 -39.19
CA THR A 79 0.34 24.52 -40.59
C THR A 79 -1.00 25.15 -41.01
N PHE A 80 -1.76 25.68 -40.05
CA PHE A 80 -3.09 26.25 -40.30
C PHE A 80 -3.05 27.44 -41.26
N ASN A 81 -2.07 28.34 -41.13
CA ASN A 81 -2.00 29.56 -41.96
C ASN A 81 -1.76 29.25 -43.46
N THR A 82 -1.12 28.12 -43.77
CA THR A 82 -0.78 27.70 -45.14
C THR A 82 -1.82 26.73 -45.73
N SER A 83 -2.76 26.25 -44.92
CA SER A 83 -3.70 25.21 -45.30
C SER A 83 -4.87 25.73 -46.17
N ASN A 84 -5.41 24.87 -47.03
CA ASN A 84 -6.55 25.21 -47.88
C ASN A 84 -7.82 25.58 -47.09
N VAL A 85 -7.86 25.22 -45.80
CA VAL A 85 -8.96 25.54 -44.87
C VAL A 85 -9.12 27.05 -44.69
N THR A 86 -8.02 27.80 -44.59
CA THR A 86 -8.04 29.28 -44.46
C THR A 86 -8.55 29.96 -45.72
N LYS A 87 -8.33 29.34 -46.90
CA LYS A 87 -8.85 29.82 -48.20
C LYS A 87 -10.33 29.50 -48.38
N LEU A 88 -10.78 28.34 -47.90
CA LEU A 88 -12.17 27.90 -48.01
C LEU A 88 -13.09 28.58 -46.98
N CYS A 89 -12.53 29.01 -45.85
CA CYS A 89 -13.25 29.58 -44.71
C CYS A 89 -12.60 30.88 -44.22
N PRO A 90 -12.96 32.04 -44.82
CA PRO A 90 -12.43 33.33 -44.39
C PRO A 90 -12.94 33.68 -42.99
N GLY A 91 -12.02 33.74 -42.01
CA GLY A 91 -12.32 34.05 -40.61
C GLY A 91 -12.40 32.84 -39.68
N ALA A 92 -12.02 31.64 -40.14
CA ALA A 92 -11.79 30.50 -39.27
C ALA A 92 -10.47 30.68 -38.48
N GLN A 93 -10.50 30.39 -37.18
CA GLN A 93 -9.31 30.42 -36.32
C GLN A 93 -9.06 29.05 -35.70
N CYS A 94 -7.79 28.62 -35.70
CA CYS A 94 -7.34 27.43 -34.97
C CYS A 94 -7.11 27.82 -33.51
N THR A 95 -8.06 27.49 -32.65
CA THR A 95 -8.06 27.88 -31.23
C THR A 95 -7.88 26.67 -30.35
N PHE A 96 -7.17 26.85 -29.24
CA PHE A 96 -7.03 25.81 -28.23
C PHE A 96 -8.41 25.39 -27.72
N ALA A 97 -8.70 24.08 -27.77
CA ALA A 97 -9.96 23.54 -27.27
C ALA A 97 -9.78 22.95 -25.87
N PHE A 98 -8.86 21.98 -25.71
CA PHE A 98 -8.58 21.33 -24.43
C PHE A 98 -7.25 20.56 -24.46
N TYR A 99 -6.68 20.30 -23.28
CA TYR A 99 -5.55 19.38 -23.10
C TYR A 99 -6.08 17.94 -23.07
N GLY A 100 -5.50 17.06 -23.88
CA GLY A 100 -5.88 15.65 -23.97
C GLY A 100 -6.69 15.31 -25.21
N GLY A 101 -6.31 14.26 -25.94
CA GLY A 101 -7.04 13.78 -27.11
C GLY A 101 -8.23 12.89 -26.76
N GLU A 102 -9.15 12.69 -27.71
CA GLU A 102 -10.23 11.69 -27.65
C GLU A 102 -9.71 10.24 -27.82
N GLY A 103 -8.50 9.91 -27.34
CA GLY A 103 -7.95 8.55 -27.38
C GLY A 103 -8.19 7.76 -26.09
N PHE A 104 -8.60 6.49 -26.14
CA PHE A 104 -8.92 5.57 -25.01
C PHE A 104 -8.31 5.91 -23.62
N TYR A 105 -7.04 6.31 -23.53
CA TYR A 105 -6.34 6.81 -22.34
C TYR A 105 -7.10 7.81 -21.45
N TYR A 106 -7.82 8.83 -21.96
CA TYR A 106 -8.55 9.80 -21.10
C TYR A 106 -9.76 9.16 -20.40
N LYS A 107 -10.38 8.15 -21.02
CA LYS A 107 -11.54 7.45 -20.45
C LYS A 107 -11.15 6.49 -19.33
N TYR A 108 -9.98 5.85 -19.44
CA TYR A 108 -9.47 4.88 -18.46
C TYR A 108 -8.52 5.48 -17.42
N ILE A 109 -8.31 6.80 -17.42
CA ILE A 109 -7.39 7.46 -16.51
C ILE A 109 -7.74 7.24 -15.02
N LEU A 110 -9.03 7.39 -14.69
CA LEU A 110 -9.54 7.21 -13.33
C LEU A 110 -9.37 5.76 -12.87
N ILE A 111 -9.65 4.79 -13.75
CA ILE A 111 -9.49 3.36 -13.46
C ILE A 111 -8.03 3.06 -13.14
N PHE A 112 -7.10 3.59 -13.94
CA PHE A 112 -5.68 3.36 -13.72
C PHE A 112 -5.16 4.04 -12.44
N GLN A 113 -5.65 5.23 -12.10
CA GLN A 113 -5.36 5.87 -10.81
C GLN A 113 -5.85 5.02 -9.63
N LEU A 114 -7.06 4.46 -9.72
CA LEU A 114 -7.59 3.54 -8.71
C LEU A 114 -6.74 2.26 -8.60
N CYS A 115 -6.33 1.68 -9.74
CA CYS A 115 -5.43 0.52 -9.76
C CYS A 115 -4.07 0.84 -9.12
N ASN A 116 -3.47 1.99 -9.40
CA ASN A 116 -2.20 2.40 -8.79
C ASN A 116 -2.30 2.55 -7.27
N VAL A 117 -3.39 3.15 -6.77
CA VAL A 117 -3.64 3.25 -5.33
C VAL A 117 -3.82 1.86 -4.72
N PHE A 118 -4.55 0.97 -5.38
CA PHE A 118 -4.73 -0.40 -4.92
C PHE A 118 -3.40 -1.16 -4.84
N VAL A 119 -2.57 -1.08 -5.88
CA VAL A 119 -1.24 -1.71 -5.92
C VAL A 119 -0.34 -1.14 -4.82
N PHE A 120 -0.37 0.17 -4.58
CA PHE A 120 0.38 0.79 -3.49
C PHE A 120 -0.05 0.25 -2.12
N LEU A 121 -1.35 0.21 -1.84
CA LEU A 121 -1.88 -0.37 -0.60
C LEU A 121 -1.45 -1.84 -0.46
N TRP A 122 -1.49 -2.60 -1.53
CA TRP A 122 -1.05 -3.99 -1.54
C TRP A 122 0.45 -4.14 -1.21
N LEU A 123 1.31 -3.36 -1.86
CA LEU A 123 2.76 -3.37 -1.61
C LEU A 123 3.11 -2.97 -0.18
N VAL A 124 2.45 -1.94 0.37
CA VAL A 124 2.65 -1.52 1.78
C VAL A 124 2.25 -2.63 2.74
N ASN A 125 1.06 -3.23 2.56
CA ASN A 125 0.62 -4.34 3.41
C ASN A 125 1.51 -5.58 3.27
N PHE A 126 2.01 -5.86 2.05
CA PHE A 126 2.95 -6.95 1.80
C PHE A 126 4.27 -6.73 2.53
N SER A 127 4.85 -5.53 2.46
CA SER A 127 6.09 -5.18 3.16
C SER A 127 5.94 -5.31 4.69
N ILE A 128 4.79 -4.89 5.24
CA ILE A 128 4.50 -5.06 6.67
C ILE A 128 4.38 -6.55 7.03
N ALA A 129 3.67 -7.34 6.23
CA ALA A 129 3.49 -8.78 6.45
C ALA A 129 4.83 -9.55 6.39
N LEU A 130 5.63 -9.28 5.35
CA LEU A 130 6.98 -9.83 5.19
C LEU A 130 7.87 -9.48 6.39
N GLY A 131 7.74 -8.24 6.85
CA GLY A 131 8.38 -7.80 8.07
C GLY A 131 7.99 -8.65 9.28
N GLN A 132 6.69 -8.77 9.58
CA GLN A 132 6.19 -9.53 10.72
C GLN A 132 6.67 -10.99 10.71
N CYS A 133 6.63 -11.61 9.53
CA CYS A 133 7.09 -12.97 9.30
C CYS A 133 8.60 -13.12 9.55
N THR A 134 9.41 -12.17 9.07
CA THR A 134 10.87 -12.17 9.26
C THR A 134 11.25 -12.04 10.74
N LEU A 135 10.57 -11.17 11.49
CA LEU A 135 10.77 -11.02 12.94
C LEU A 135 10.39 -12.30 13.69
N ALA A 136 9.20 -12.83 13.40
CA ALA A 136 8.75 -14.09 13.99
C ALA A 136 9.77 -15.21 13.72
N GLY A 137 10.39 -15.23 12.53
CA GLY A 137 11.46 -16.17 12.16
C GLY A 137 12.73 -16.01 12.96
N ALA A 138 13.23 -14.79 13.10
CA ALA A 138 14.44 -14.54 13.85
C ALA A 138 14.27 -14.89 15.34
N PHE A 139 13.13 -14.53 15.95
CA PHE A 139 12.84 -14.88 17.34
C PHE A 139 12.61 -16.36 17.56
N ALA A 140 11.92 -17.03 16.64
CA ALA A 140 11.72 -18.48 16.72
C ALA A 140 13.08 -19.22 16.66
N SER A 141 13.98 -18.81 15.76
CA SER A 141 15.32 -19.40 15.68
C SER A 141 16.15 -19.19 16.95
N TYR A 142 15.99 -18.07 17.67
CA TYR A 142 16.70 -17.81 18.93
C TYR A 142 16.09 -18.54 20.14
N TYR A 143 14.77 -18.58 20.23
CA TYR A 143 14.05 -19.16 21.37
C TYR A 143 14.15 -20.68 21.39
N TRP A 144 14.18 -21.33 20.22
CA TRP A 144 14.23 -22.79 20.06
C TRP A 144 15.63 -23.36 19.74
N ALA A 145 16.69 -22.56 19.82
CA ALA A 145 18.06 -23.08 19.70
C ALA A 145 18.42 -23.92 20.94
N PHE A 146 18.77 -25.20 20.74
CA PHE A 146 19.12 -26.14 21.82
C PHE A 146 20.51 -25.87 22.41
N LYS A 147 21.49 -25.39 21.62
CA LYS A 147 22.81 -24.92 22.10
C LYS A 147 23.04 -23.45 21.74
N LYS A 148 23.06 -22.60 22.76
CA LYS A 148 23.50 -21.19 22.67
C LYS A 148 25.02 -21.14 22.93
N PRO A 149 25.88 -20.55 22.08
CA PRO A 149 25.61 -19.76 20.87
C PRO A 149 25.86 -20.50 19.54
N ALA A 150 26.29 -21.77 19.54
CA ALA A 150 26.79 -22.46 18.35
C ALA A 150 25.75 -22.69 17.23
N ASP A 151 24.47 -22.81 17.57
CA ASP A 151 23.38 -23.04 16.59
C ASP A 151 22.71 -21.75 16.08
N ILE A 152 23.18 -20.57 16.49
CA ILE A 152 22.60 -19.29 16.08
C ILE A 152 23.32 -18.81 14.81
N PRO A 153 22.66 -18.72 13.64
CA PRO A 153 23.29 -18.17 12.45
C PRO A 153 23.75 -16.73 12.72
N THR A 154 24.93 -16.35 12.22
CA THR A 154 25.59 -15.05 12.45
C THR A 154 24.71 -13.84 12.09
N CYS A 155 23.74 -14.02 11.18
CA CYS A 155 22.72 -13.04 10.81
C CYS A 155 21.34 -13.70 10.71
N PRO A 156 20.62 -13.92 11.83
CA PRO A 156 19.34 -14.64 11.82
C PRO A 156 18.27 -13.91 11.01
N LEU A 157 18.30 -12.57 10.95
CA LEU A 157 17.33 -11.78 10.19
C LEU A 157 17.43 -11.99 8.68
N PHE A 158 18.64 -11.93 8.11
CA PHE A 158 18.81 -12.09 6.66
C PHE A 158 18.48 -13.52 6.22
N SER A 159 18.85 -14.52 7.04
CA SER A 159 18.49 -15.92 6.80
C SER A 159 16.97 -16.14 6.87
N SER A 160 16.30 -15.60 7.89
CA SER A 160 14.85 -15.66 8.03
C SER A 160 14.13 -14.89 6.92
N PHE A 161 14.65 -13.74 6.50
CA PHE A 161 14.11 -12.94 5.39
C PHE A 161 14.18 -13.71 4.06
N GLY A 162 15.34 -14.29 3.74
CA GLY A 162 15.51 -15.11 2.53
C GLY A 162 14.59 -16.34 2.52
N ARG A 163 14.39 -16.98 3.68
CA ARG A 163 13.43 -18.10 3.83
C ARG A 163 11.98 -17.65 3.69
N ALA A 164 11.61 -16.51 4.29
CA ALA A 164 10.27 -15.93 4.17
C ALA A 164 9.92 -15.61 2.72
N ILE A 165 10.87 -15.02 1.97
CA ILE A 165 10.71 -14.74 0.55
C ILE A 165 10.62 -16.03 -0.28
N ARG A 166 11.45 -17.03 0.01
CA ARG A 166 11.48 -18.24 -0.83
C ARG A 166 10.28 -19.16 -0.62
N TYR A 167 9.83 -19.33 0.63
CA TYR A 167 8.84 -20.36 0.98
C TYR A 167 7.46 -19.80 1.36
N HIS A 168 7.36 -18.55 1.80
CA HIS A 168 6.11 -17.98 2.32
C HIS A 168 5.58 -16.78 1.54
N THR A 169 6.26 -16.35 0.47
CA THR A 169 5.80 -15.21 -0.35
C THR A 169 4.39 -15.38 -0.87
N GLY A 170 3.98 -16.58 -1.30
CA GLY A 170 2.62 -16.81 -1.81
C GLY A 170 1.54 -16.54 -0.76
N SER A 171 1.68 -17.09 0.44
CA SER A 171 0.72 -16.88 1.54
C SER A 171 0.75 -15.45 2.07
N LEU A 172 1.94 -14.83 2.12
CA LEU A 172 2.11 -13.42 2.50
C LEU A 172 1.41 -12.50 1.49
N ALA A 173 1.61 -12.74 0.19
CA ALA A 173 1.03 -11.98 -0.91
C ALA A 173 -0.49 -12.08 -0.96
N LEU A 174 -1.06 -13.27 -0.76
CA LEU A 174 -2.51 -13.46 -0.70
C LEU A 174 -3.11 -12.80 0.54
N GLY A 175 -2.48 -12.94 1.71
CA GLY A 175 -2.95 -12.30 2.94
C GLY A 175 -2.91 -10.78 2.85
N SER A 176 -1.85 -10.20 2.29
CA SER A 176 -1.73 -8.76 2.08
C SER A 176 -2.70 -8.25 1.00
N LEU A 177 -3.01 -9.04 -0.02
CA LEU A 177 -3.97 -8.69 -1.07
C LEU A 177 -5.39 -8.55 -0.51
N ILE A 178 -5.83 -9.52 0.30
CA ILE A 178 -7.14 -9.49 0.95
C ILE A 178 -7.24 -8.27 1.88
N LEU A 179 -6.18 -8.01 2.65
CA LEU A 179 -6.14 -6.85 3.54
C LEU A 179 -6.20 -5.52 2.77
N ALA A 180 -5.45 -5.41 1.67
CA ALA A 180 -5.45 -4.23 0.81
C ALA A 180 -6.81 -3.98 0.16
N LEU A 181 -7.52 -5.04 -0.24
CA LEU A 181 -8.88 -4.94 -0.78
C LEU A 181 -9.87 -4.36 0.23
N VAL A 182 -9.84 -4.83 1.48
CA VAL A 182 -10.72 -4.30 2.53
C VAL A 182 -10.38 -2.85 2.87
N GLN A 183 -9.09 -2.49 2.90
CA GLN A 183 -8.67 -1.10 3.09
C GLN A 183 -9.09 -0.20 1.94
N PHE A 184 -8.98 -0.67 0.71
CA PHE A 184 -9.42 0.07 -0.47
C PHE A 184 -10.93 0.36 -0.43
N ILE A 185 -11.75 -0.63 -0.05
CA ILE A 185 -13.19 -0.44 0.15
C ILE A 185 -13.46 0.61 1.24
N ARG A 186 -12.72 0.60 2.35
CA ARG A 186 -12.86 1.61 3.41
C ARG A 186 -12.55 3.03 2.92
N ILE A 187 -11.49 3.20 2.13
CA ILE A 187 -11.13 4.50 1.54
C ILE A 187 -12.25 5.00 0.62
N ILE A 188 -12.83 4.11 -0.20
CA ILE A 188 -13.98 4.46 -1.05
C ILE A 188 -15.20 4.87 -0.22
N LEU A 189 -15.53 4.12 0.84
CA LEU A 189 -16.65 4.45 1.73
C LEU A 189 -16.45 5.80 2.44
N GLU A 190 -15.21 6.15 2.79
CA GLU A 190 -14.88 7.44 3.38
C GLU A 190 -14.97 8.58 2.36
N TYR A 191 -14.52 8.35 1.13
CA TYR A 191 -14.70 9.29 0.02
C TYR A 191 -16.18 9.54 -0.29
N LEU A 192 -16.99 8.47 -0.33
CA LEU A 192 -18.44 8.57 -0.52
C LEU A 192 -19.10 9.33 0.62
N ASP A 193 -18.76 9.05 1.87
CA ASP A 193 -19.28 9.82 3.02
C ASP A 193 -18.94 11.32 2.92
N HIS A 194 -17.73 11.67 2.47
CA HIS A 194 -17.35 13.07 2.25
C HIS A 194 -18.18 13.73 1.13
N LYS A 195 -18.48 12.99 0.05
CA LYS A 195 -19.35 13.49 -1.03
C LYS A 195 -20.81 13.58 -0.60
N LEU A 196 -21.31 12.61 0.18
CA LEU A 196 -22.68 12.60 0.68
C LEU A 196 -22.93 13.62 1.79
N LYS A 197 -21.90 14.11 2.49
CA LYS A 197 -22.07 15.28 3.40
C LYS A 197 -22.58 16.53 2.67
N ALA A 198 -22.41 16.61 1.35
CA ALA A 198 -22.98 17.67 0.53
C ALA A 198 -24.47 17.46 0.17
N TYR A 199 -25.05 16.27 0.42
CA TYR A 199 -26.41 15.93 0.03
C TYR A 199 -27.25 15.43 1.23
N GLN A 200 -28.42 16.04 1.46
CA GLN A 200 -29.25 15.83 2.65
C GLN A 200 -30.11 14.53 2.59
N ASN A 201 -29.48 13.36 2.43
CA ASN A 201 -30.18 12.06 2.45
C ASN A 201 -29.88 11.27 3.74
N SER A 202 -30.81 11.32 4.70
CA SER A 202 -30.67 10.64 6.01
C SER A 202 -30.50 9.12 5.91
N PHE A 203 -31.19 8.46 4.96
CA PHE A 203 -31.10 7.01 4.77
C PHE A 203 -29.72 6.53 4.29
N ALA A 204 -29.15 7.23 3.29
CA ALA A 204 -27.84 6.89 2.75
C ALA A 204 -26.73 7.07 3.79
N ARG A 205 -26.87 8.08 4.67
CA ARG A 205 -25.94 8.33 5.78
C ARG A 205 -25.97 7.21 6.83
N PHE A 206 -27.17 6.69 7.15
CA PHE A 206 -27.31 5.55 8.05
C PHE A 206 -26.66 4.28 7.47
N LEU A 207 -26.92 3.98 6.19
CA LEU A 207 -26.36 2.81 5.51
C LEU A 207 -24.82 2.86 5.45
N LEU A 208 -24.25 4.02 5.11
CA LEU A 208 -22.79 4.20 5.09
C LEU A 208 -22.15 4.03 6.47
N CYS A 209 -22.83 4.47 7.53
CA CYS A 209 -22.36 4.27 8.90
C CYS A 209 -22.28 2.78 9.25
N CYS A 210 -23.34 2.02 8.94
CA CYS A 210 -23.38 0.57 9.17
C CYS A 210 -22.26 -0.16 8.40
N LEU A 211 -22.10 0.15 7.10
CA LEU A 211 -21.05 -0.45 6.27
C LEU A 211 -19.64 -0.11 6.76
N LYS A 212 -19.39 1.14 7.18
CA LYS A 212 -18.10 1.55 7.76
C LYS A 212 -17.76 0.72 9.00
N CYS A 213 -18.71 0.50 9.90
CA CYS A 213 -18.52 -0.34 11.08
C CYS A 213 -18.20 -1.80 10.70
N CYS A 214 -18.97 -2.39 9.77
CA CYS A 214 -18.76 -3.76 9.31
C CYS A 214 -17.37 -3.95 8.69
N PHE A 215 -16.96 -3.06 7.78
CA PHE A 215 -15.64 -3.14 7.14
C PHE A 215 -14.49 -2.81 8.09
N TRP A 216 -14.72 -1.97 9.10
CA TRP A 216 -13.75 -1.74 10.17
C TRP A 216 -13.51 -3.01 11.00
N CYS A 217 -14.58 -3.69 11.41
CA CYS A 217 -14.49 -4.97 12.11
C CYS A 217 -13.82 -6.05 11.25
N LEU A 218 -14.18 -6.13 9.97
CA LEU A 218 -13.60 -7.08 9.02
C LEU A 218 -12.09 -6.86 8.83
N GLU A 219 -11.64 -5.61 8.70
CA GLU A 219 -10.21 -5.31 8.61
C GLU A 219 -9.46 -5.79 9.85
N LYS A 220 -10.00 -5.54 11.05
CA LYS A 220 -9.38 -5.99 12.31
C LYS A 220 -9.32 -7.51 12.39
N PHE A 221 -10.39 -8.19 11.99
CA PHE A 221 -10.46 -9.64 11.97
C PHE A 221 -9.45 -10.26 10.99
N ILE A 222 -9.36 -9.73 9.77
CA ILE A 222 -8.39 -10.20 8.76
C ILE A 222 -6.96 -9.95 9.22
N LYS A 223 -6.66 -8.78 9.80
CA LYS A 223 -5.33 -8.51 10.38
C LYS A 223 -4.96 -9.54 11.45
N PHE A 224 -5.91 -9.90 12.31
CA PHE A 224 -5.71 -10.91 13.34
C PHE A 224 -5.42 -12.29 12.74
N ILE A 225 -6.21 -12.75 11.77
CA ILE A 225 -5.99 -14.04 11.11
C ILE A 225 -4.65 -14.08 10.39
N ASN A 226 -4.36 -13.08 9.55
CA ASN A 226 -3.11 -13.02 8.78
C ASN A 226 -1.89 -13.07 9.71
N ARG A 227 -1.94 -12.34 10.83
CA ARG A 227 -0.88 -12.34 11.82
C ARG A 227 -0.62 -13.70 12.44
N ASN A 228 -1.68 -14.39 12.86
CA ASN A 228 -1.57 -15.74 13.39
C ASN A 228 -1.06 -16.72 12.34
N ALA A 229 -1.53 -16.59 11.10
CA ALA A 229 -1.06 -17.40 9.97
C ALA A 229 0.44 -17.21 9.72
N TYR A 230 0.97 -15.98 9.78
CA TYR A 230 2.40 -15.72 9.61
C TYR A 230 3.25 -16.33 10.73
N ILE A 231 2.80 -16.23 11.99
CA ILE A 231 3.47 -16.86 13.13
C ILE A 231 3.51 -18.39 12.96
N MET A 232 2.40 -18.99 12.50
CA MET A 232 2.35 -20.43 12.22
C MET A 232 3.24 -20.83 11.03
N ALA A 233 3.27 -20.02 9.96
CA ALA A 233 4.01 -20.31 8.73
C ALA A 233 5.53 -20.43 8.98
N VAL A 234 6.07 -19.53 9.79
CA VAL A 234 7.49 -19.53 10.19
C VAL A 234 7.88 -20.77 11.00
N ARG A 235 6.93 -21.35 11.73
CA ARG A 235 7.14 -22.45 12.68
C ARG A 235 7.12 -23.80 11.98
N GLN A 236 7.99 -23.99 10.99
CA GLN A 236 8.07 -25.21 10.20
C GLN A 236 9.14 -26.17 10.76
N ARG A 237 8.95 -26.68 11.99
CA ARG A 237 9.50 -27.96 12.51
C ARG A 237 9.05 -28.15 13.97
N ASN A 238 8.39 -29.28 14.25
CA ASN A 238 8.07 -29.89 15.55
C ASN A 238 6.82 -29.42 16.31
N GLU A 239 6.13 -30.41 16.87
CA GLU A 239 4.75 -30.40 17.33
C GLU A 239 4.50 -29.66 18.67
N TYR A 240 3.23 -29.24 18.84
CA TYR A 240 2.49 -28.86 20.07
C TYR A 240 2.78 -27.52 20.81
N LYS A 241 1.97 -26.48 20.52
CA LYS A 241 0.96 -25.80 21.40
C LYS A 241 0.59 -24.42 20.82
N PHE A 242 -0.66 -24.29 20.37
CA PHE A 242 -1.31 -23.05 19.91
C PHE A 242 -1.32 -21.90 20.95
N ILE A 243 -1.03 -22.21 22.22
CA ILE A 243 -1.05 -21.24 23.33
C ILE A 243 0.14 -20.26 23.23
N ARG A 244 1.29 -20.67 22.66
CA ARG A 244 2.50 -19.83 22.55
C ARG A 244 2.55 -18.89 21.34
N SER A 245 1.66 -19.07 20.36
CA SER A 245 1.55 -18.13 19.22
C SER A 245 0.94 -16.79 19.65
N TYR A 246 0.08 -16.80 20.67
CA TYR A 246 -0.48 -15.57 21.25
C TYR A 246 0.61 -14.72 21.93
N GLU A 247 1.48 -15.34 22.73
CA GLU A 247 2.63 -14.68 23.36
C GLU A 247 3.58 -14.08 22.31
N LEU A 248 3.93 -14.83 21.26
CA LEU A 248 4.78 -14.32 20.17
C LEU A 248 4.14 -13.12 19.46
N SER A 249 2.82 -13.17 19.28
CA SER A 249 2.06 -12.04 18.74
C SER A 249 2.12 -10.84 19.70
N GLU A 250 1.96 -11.01 21.00
CA GLU A 250 2.05 -9.87 21.92
C GLU A 250 3.46 -9.27 21.94
N ILE A 251 4.49 -10.11 21.92
CA ILE A 251 5.90 -9.73 21.86
C ILE A 251 6.19 -8.89 20.60
N ILE A 252 5.76 -9.34 19.42
CA ILE A 252 6.01 -8.62 18.16
C ILE A 252 5.28 -7.26 18.15
N ASN A 253 4.06 -7.20 18.71
CA ASN A 253 3.29 -5.94 18.79
C ASN A 253 3.95 -4.96 19.77
N ALA A 254 4.33 -5.46 20.95
CA ALA A 254 5.02 -4.68 21.96
C ALA A 254 6.35 -4.13 21.42
N MET A 255 7.12 -4.95 20.70
CA MET A 255 8.36 -4.52 20.06
C MET A 255 8.15 -3.46 18.98
N GLN A 256 7.20 -3.66 18.07
CA GLN A 256 6.91 -2.63 17.07
C GLN A 256 6.47 -1.32 17.72
N HIS A 257 5.66 -1.40 18.78
CA HIS A 257 5.19 -0.23 19.50
C HIS A 257 6.32 0.49 20.26
N LEU A 258 7.22 -0.26 20.91
CA LEU A 258 8.44 0.27 21.54
C LEU A 258 9.38 0.91 20.53
N LEU A 259 9.66 0.22 19.43
CA LEU A 259 10.54 0.73 18.36
C LEU A 259 9.98 2.03 17.78
N PHE A 260 8.66 2.10 17.54
CA PHE A 260 8.00 3.33 17.10
C PHE A 260 8.11 4.45 18.14
N ARG A 261 8.08 4.11 19.44
CA ARG A 261 8.22 5.06 20.55
C ARG A 261 9.66 5.54 20.73
N ILE A 262 10.64 4.66 20.52
CA ILE A 262 12.08 4.97 20.55
C ILE A 262 12.44 5.87 19.37
N ILE A 263 11.99 5.55 18.16
CA ILE A 263 12.21 6.37 16.96
C ILE A 263 11.58 7.76 17.12
N ARG A 264 10.38 7.86 17.72
CA ARG A 264 9.72 9.14 18.01
C ARG A 264 10.39 9.95 19.12
N ASN A 265 11.18 9.32 19.99
CA ASN A 265 11.95 10.02 21.02
C ASN A 265 13.36 10.41 20.54
N PHE A 266 13.79 9.94 19.36
CA PHE A 266 15.08 10.24 18.75
C PHE A 266 15.01 11.29 17.63
N GLY A 267 13.81 11.78 17.28
CA GLY A 267 13.58 12.91 16.37
C GLY A 267 12.79 14.00 17.07
#